data_AF-A0A1V0UPY0-F1
#
_entry.id   AF-A0A1V0UPY0-F1
#
_cell.length_a   1.000
_cell.length_b   1.000
_cell.length_c   1.000
_cell.angle_alpha   90.00
_cell.angle_beta   90.00
_cell.angle_gamma   90.00
#
_symmetry.space_group_name_H-M   'P 1'
#
loop_
_entity.id
_entity.type
_entity.pdbx_description
1 polymer ?
#
loop_
_entity_poly.entity_id
_entity_poly.type
_entity_poly.pdbx_seq_one_letter_code
_entity_poly.pdbx_strand_id
1 'polypeptide(L)'
;MHVKIPETSDFPNVGIVKEIWTTLGVAASITKSMDYVSLFIMLSLFLLTAVFAVVHTRSLLTVRRKEYSVLLGIGWTMRDLKKMLALEWGIKLVGGLSLSVLVLIFLHQSVSIAWESVLYIQFIIVIWIFASIWYQLFKINKQDVQVGVEKEWKKKHVALSSVFGLAWGNFKSQLAYTGYIVLSLAASLGTILFLLNMLFGTRKNVQTTFLGEAVNLNMFGFHLFILVALVVLILFNLFEHAAGLIGKRKNEIVILNRVGWTNRSIRKLLFIEFSLTYFLGFSISLFLGLGVFRIFYTDFPIPIYVQILCMAIFMSIFLLIGFLLSVIENQ
;
A
#
# COMPACT_ATOMS: atom_id res chain seq x y z
N MET A 1 14.74 1.57 -38.74
CA MET A 1 15.15 2.89 -39.24
C MET A 1 16.29 2.66 -40.24
N HIS A 2 16.43 3.48 -41.26
CA HIS A 2 17.37 3.29 -42.37
C HIS A 2 18.63 4.12 -42.12
N VAL A 3 19.79 3.48 -41.88
CA VAL A 3 21.06 4.17 -41.68
C VAL A 3 21.87 4.10 -42.97
N LYS A 4 22.31 5.25 -43.46
CA LYS A 4 23.16 5.37 -44.65
C LYS A 4 24.61 5.36 -44.18
N ILE A 5 25.35 4.31 -44.51
CA ILE A 5 26.77 4.21 -44.17
C ILE A 5 27.54 5.04 -45.21
N PRO A 6 28.32 6.06 -44.82
CA PRO A 6 29.13 6.81 -45.77
C PRO A 6 30.27 5.94 -46.32
N GLU A 7 30.62 6.16 -47.59
CA GLU A 7 31.74 5.49 -48.25
C GLU A 7 33.06 5.81 -47.55
N THR A 8 33.78 4.79 -47.12
CA THR A 8 35.20 4.87 -46.74
C THR A 8 36.02 4.01 -47.70
N SER A 9 37.31 4.35 -47.86
CA SER A 9 38.23 3.83 -48.89
C SER A 9 38.29 2.30 -49.01
N ASP A 10 37.89 1.58 -47.97
CA ASP A 10 38.10 0.14 -47.83
C ASP A 10 36.83 -0.70 -48.04
N PHE A 11 35.64 -0.08 -48.19
CA PHE A 11 34.38 -0.80 -48.38
C PHE A 11 33.44 -0.11 -49.41
N PRO A 12 32.92 -0.85 -50.41
CA PRO A 12 31.98 -0.29 -51.38
C PRO A 12 30.64 0.07 -50.74
N ASN A 13 29.94 1.05 -51.31
CA ASN A 13 28.65 1.59 -50.84
C ASN A 13 27.59 0.49 -50.58
N VAL A 14 27.45 0.07 -49.32
CA VAL A 14 26.53 -1.00 -48.90
C VAL A 14 25.11 -0.47 -48.67
N GLY A 15 24.59 0.38 -49.58
CA GLY A 15 23.19 0.80 -49.60
C GLY A 15 22.60 1.24 -48.25
N ILE A 16 21.28 1.06 -48.10
CA ILE A 16 20.57 1.38 -46.87
C ILE A 16 20.46 0.10 -46.03
N VAL A 17 21.22 0.02 -44.94
CA VAL A 17 21.13 -1.11 -44.01
C VAL A 17 19.99 -0.87 -43.03
N LYS A 18 19.08 -1.85 -42.94
CA LYS A 18 18.01 -1.87 -41.93
C LYS A 18 18.59 -2.49 -40.66
N GLU A 19 18.87 -1.67 -39.66
CA GLU A 19 19.23 -2.16 -38.33
C GLU A 19 17.99 -2.78 -37.69
N ILE A 20 17.95 -4.12 -37.65
CA ILE A 20 16.85 -4.90 -37.07
C ILE A 20 17.10 -5.15 -35.56
N TRP A 21 18.36 -5.04 -35.12
CA TRP A 21 18.81 -5.46 -33.79
C TRP A 21 18.88 -4.31 -32.78
N THR A 22 19.55 -3.19 -33.09
CA THR A 22 19.67 -2.01 -32.20
C THR A 22 19.84 -0.75 -33.02
N THR A 23 19.31 0.40 -32.59
CA THR A 23 19.71 1.72 -33.11
C THR A 23 20.26 2.54 -31.93
N LEU A 24 21.42 3.18 -32.10
CA LEU A 24 22.13 3.86 -31.00
C LEU A 24 21.26 4.90 -30.27
N GLY A 25 20.41 5.62 -31.02
CA GLY A 25 19.46 6.59 -30.47
C GLY A 25 18.28 5.97 -29.72
N VAL A 26 17.78 4.80 -30.14
CA VAL A 26 16.70 4.09 -29.44
C VAL A 26 17.22 3.42 -28.18
N ALA A 27 18.43 2.87 -28.19
CA ALA A 27 19.06 2.32 -26.99
C ALA A 27 19.21 3.40 -25.89
N ALA A 28 19.78 4.57 -26.23
CA ALA A 28 19.92 5.68 -25.28
C ALA A 28 18.57 6.23 -24.80
N SER A 29 17.56 6.32 -25.68
CA SER A 29 16.20 6.74 -25.31
C SER A 29 15.51 5.72 -24.40
N ILE A 30 15.67 4.43 -24.67
CA ILE A 30 15.11 3.35 -23.83
C ILE A 30 15.75 3.40 -22.45
N THR A 31 17.08 3.42 -22.35
CA THR A 31 17.78 3.48 -21.06
C THR A 31 17.34 4.69 -20.24
N LYS A 32 17.33 5.89 -20.84
CA LYS A 32 16.90 7.10 -20.14
C LYS A 32 15.44 7.04 -19.68
N SER A 33 14.54 6.50 -20.51
CA SER A 33 13.14 6.31 -20.12
C SER A 33 12.97 5.29 -18.99
N MET A 34 13.76 4.21 -19.02
CA MET A 34 13.76 3.18 -18.00
C MET A 34 14.32 3.66 -16.68
N ASP A 35 15.32 4.55 -16.68
CA ASP A 35 15.89 5.12 -15.46
C ASP A 35 14.85 5.98 -14.73
N TYR A 36 14.10 6.84 -15.43
CA TYR A 36 13.05 7.64 -14.81
C TYR A 36 11.89 6.79 -14.26
N VAL A 37 11.46 5.77 -15.03
CA VAL A 37 10.38 4.88 -14.58
C VAL A 37 10.83 4.03 -13.39
N SER A 38 12.06 3.51 -13.40
CA SER A 38 12.61 2.71 -12.30
C SER A 38 12.80 3.55 -11.04
N LEU A 39 13.32 4.77 -11.17
CA LEU A 39 13.44 5.72 -10.06
C LEU A 39 12.06 6.07 -9.48
N PHE A 40 11.06 6.27 -10.34
CA PHE A 40 9.71 6.54 -9.90
C PHE A 40 9.09 5.33 -9.17
N ILE A 41 9.23 4.11 -9.70
CA ILE A 41 8.75 2.89 -9.04
C ILE A 41 9.42 2.75 -7.67
N MET A 42 10.74 2.91 -7.60
CA MET A 42 11.49 2.87 -6.34
C MET A 42 10.97 3.91 -5.35
N LEU A 43 10.81 5.17 -5.76
CA LEU A 43 10.30 6.24 -4.90
C LEU A 43 8.86 5.96 -4.45
N SER A 44 8.01 5.43 -5.33
CA SER A 44 6.61 5.10 -5.03
C SER A 44 6.52 3.96 -4.00
N LEU A 45 7.32 2.91 -4.14
CA LEU A 45 7.39 1.80 -3.20
C LEU A 45 7.98 2.27 -1.85
N PHE A 46 8.98 3.14 -1.88
CA PHE A 46 9.54 3.74 -0.68
C PHE A 46 8.50 4.58 0.07
N LEU A 47 7.80 5.48 -0.62
CA LEU A 47 6.70 6.28 -0.06
C LEU A 47 5.57 5.39 0.45
N LEU A 48 5.22 4.34 -0.28
CA LEU A 48 4.22 3.36 0.14
C LEU A 48 4.60 2.71 1.47
N THR A 49 5.85 2.27 1.61
CA THR A 49 6.32 1.68 2.88
C THR A 49 6.34 2.71 4.01
N ALA A 50 6.65 3.99 3.73
CA ALA A 50 6.59 5.08 4.70
C ALA A 50 5.18 5.26 5.24
N VAL A 51 4.22 5.40 4.31
CA VAL A 51 2.81 5.56 4.60
C VAL A 51 2.33 4.36 5.41
N PHE A 52 2.64 3.15 4.97
CA PHE A 52 2.24 1.92 5.65
C PHE A 52 2.78 1.86 7.08
N ALA A 53 4.07 2.15 7.29
CA ALA A 53 4.68 2.17 8.61
C ALA A 53 4.00 3.19 9.55
N VAL A 54 3.70 4.39 9.06
CA VAL A 54 2.99 5.42 9.85
C VAL A 54 1.56 4.98 10.17
N VAL A 55 0.85 4.46 9.17
CA VAL A 55 -0.55 4.01 9.29
C VAL A 55 -0.67 2.86 10.28
N HIS A 56 0.17 1.83 10.15
CA HIS A 56 0.19 0.66 11.04
C HIS A 56 0.39 1.07 12.50
N THR A 57 1.37 1.94 12.77
CA THR A 57 1.64 2.36 14.15
C THR A 57 0.53 3.22 14.71
N ARG A 58 0.03 4.19 13.95
CA ARG A 58 -1.07 5.05 14.41
C ARG A 58 -2.35 4.24 14.63
N SER A 59 -2.61 3.26 13.76
CA SER A 59 -3.66 2.26 13.91
C SER A 59 -3.52 1.53 15.25
N LEU A 60 -2.37 0.90 15.49
CA LEU A 60 -2.07 0.11 16.70
C LEU A 60 -2.27 0.93 17.99
N LEU A 61 -1.70 2.13 18.04
CA LEU A 61 -1.84 3.02 19.20
C LEU A 61 -3.30 3.39 19.47
N THR A 62 -4.08 3.59 18.42
CA THR A 62 -5.50 3.92 18.54
C THR A 62 -6.32 2.72 19.01
N VAL A 63 -6.00 1.50 18.54
CA VAL A 63 -6.71 0.27 18.95
C VAL A 63 -6.45 -0.02 20.43
N ARG A 64 -5.19 0.06 20.87
CA ARG A 64 -4.75 -0.32 22.22
C ARG A 64 -4.75 0.81 23.25
N ARG A 65 -5.29 1.98 22.89
CA ARG A 65 -5.31 3.17 23.75
C ARG A 65 -5.89 2.89 25.14
N LYS A 66 -6.96 2.08 25.21
CA LYS A 66 -7.59 1.67 26.48
C LYS A 66 -6.64 0.85 27.35
N GLU A 67 -6.02 -0.17 26.77
CA GLU A 67 -5.04 -1.03 27.47
C GLU A 67 -3.91 -0.19 28.04
N TYR A 68 -3.36 0.73 27.25
CA TYR A 68 -2.30 1.61 27.70
C TYR A 68 -2.74 2.58 28.79
N SER A 69 -3.98 3.10 28.73
CA SER A 69 -4.53 3.95 29.79
C SER A 69 -4.69 3.19 31.11
N VAL A 70 -5.07 1.91 31.05
CA VAL A 70 -5.18 1.03 32.23
C VAL A 70 -3.80 0.78 32.83
N LEU A 71 -2.78 0.50 32.00
CA LEU A 71 -1.41 0.33 32.48
C LEU A 71 -0.89 1.58 33.20
N LEU A 72 -1.14 2.77 32.65
CA LEU A 72 -0.80 4.04 33.30
C LEU A 72 -1.58 4.23 34.61
N GLY A 73 -2.84 3.81 34.67
CA GLY A 73 -3.66 3.85 35.88
C GLY A 73 -3.18 2.91 36.99
N ILE A 74 -2.58 1.78 36.62
CA ILE A 74 -1.96 0.80 37.55
C ILE A 74 -0.59 1.31 38.06
N GLY A 75 -0.07 2.42 37.51
CA GLY A 75 1.17 3.05 37.96
C GLY A 75 2.36 2.85 37.01
N TRP A 76 2.15 2.27 35.82
CA TRP A 76 3.20 2.22 34.81
C TRP A 76 3.60 3.63 34.37
N THR A 77 4.89 3.85 34.17
CA THR A 77 5.36 5.13 33.63
C THR A 77 5.33 5.11 32.10
N MET A 78 5.36 6.29 31.48
CA MET A 78 5.54 6.41 30.02
C MET A 78 6.84 5.77 29.53
N ARG A 79 7.86 5.67 30.40
CA ARG A 79 9.12 5.01 30.05
C ARG A 79 8.91 3.50 29.91
N ASP A 80 8.14 2.91 30.81
CA ASP A 80 7.84 1.47 30.78
C ASP A 80 6.98 1.12 29.57
N LEU A 81 6.01 1.98 29.24
CA LEU A 81 5.21 1.84 28.03
C LEU A 81 6.06 1.92 26.75
N LYS A 82 6.98 2.90 26.67
CA LYS A 82 7.90 3.03 25.53
C LYS A 82 8.85 1.84 25.42
N LYS A 83 9.33 1.28 26.54
CA LYS A 83 10.15 0.05 26.56
C LYS A 83 9.38 -1.17 26.08
N MET A 84 8.14 -1.35 26.55
CA MET A 84 7.26 -2.44 26.10
C MET A 84 7.02 -2.35 24.59
N LEU A 85 6.67 -1.16 24.09
CA LEU A 85 6.51 -0.93 22.65
C LEU A 85 7.81 -1.21 21.90
N ALA A 86 8.96 -0.73 22.38
CA ALA A 86 10.24 -0.99 21.75
C ALA A 86 10.56 -2.50 21.66
N LEU A 87 10.17 -3.29 22.67
CA LEU A 87 10.30 -4.75 22.63
C LEU A 87 9.37 -5.40 21.60
N GLU A 88 8.09 -5.00 21.55
CA GLU A 88 7.15 -5.49 20.52
C GLU A 88 7.67 -5.21 19.10
N TRP A 89 8.17 -3.99 18.89
CA TRP A 89 8.76 -3.59 17.61
C TRP A 89 10.07 -4.32 17.33
N GLY A 90 10.89 -4.57 18.35
CA GLY A 90 12.12 -5.35 18.23
C GLY A 90 11.83 -6.78 17.78
N ILE A 91 10.82 -7.44 18.34
CA ILE A 91 10.40 -8.79 17.94
C ILE A 91 9.90 -8.79 16.49
N LYS A 92 9.05 -7.82 16.12
CA LYS A 92 8.58 -7.66 14.73
C LYS A 92 9.72 -7.40 13.76
N LEU A 93 10.71 -6.61 14.16
CA LEU A 93 11.89 -6.30 13.36
C LEU A 93 12.72 -7.56 13.13
N VAL A 94 13.02 -8.34 14.17
CA VAL A 94 13.78 -9.60 14.03
C VAL A 94 13.05 -10.55 13.09
N GLY A 95 11.74 -10.78 13.31
CA GLY A 95 10.95 -11.64 12.43
C GLY A 95 10.88 -11.13 10.98
N GLY A 96 10.71 -9.83 10.79
CA GLY A 96 10.67 -9.20 9.47
C GLY A 96 12.01 -9.27 8.73
N LEU A 97 13.14 -9.07 9.42
CA LEU A 97 14.47 -9.19 8.83
C LEU A 97 14.79 -10.64 8.47
N SER A 98 14.43 -11.61 9.32
CA SER A 98 14.61 -13.02 8.98
C SER A 98 13.85 -13.39 7.71
N LEU A 99 12.61 -12.92 7.57
CA LEU A 99 11.83 -13.14 6.36
C LEU A 99 12.42 -12.42 5.15
N SER A 100 12.90 -11.18 5.28
CA SER A 100 13.49 -10.45 4.15
C SER A 100 14.78 -11.10 3.66
N VAL A 101 15.62 -11.63 4.55
CA VAL A 101 16.82 -12.39 4.17
C VAL A 101 16.45 -13.63 3.35
N LEU A 102 15.43 -14.40 3.77
CA LEU A 102 14.97 -15.56 3.03
C LEU A 102 14.51 -15.20 1.61
N VAL A 103 13.74 -14.10 1.47
CA VAL A 103 13.29 -13.60 0.17
C VAL A 103 14.47 -13.15 -0.69
N LEU A 104 15.45 -12.46 -0.12
CA LEU A 104 16.63 -12.00 -0.87
C LEU A 104 17.52 -13.16 -1.33
N ILE A 105 17.66 -14.23 -0.53
CA ILE A 105 18.37 -15.45 -0.93
C ILE A 105 17.64 -16.11 -2.12
N PHE A 106 16.31 -16.20 -2.05
CA PHE A 106 15.51 -16.72 -3.15
C PHE A 106 15.68 -15.89 -4.44
N LEU A 107 15.69 -14.56 -4.32
CA LEU A 107 15.92 -13.66 -5.46
C LEU A 107 17.35 -13.74 -6.01
N HIS A 108 18.35 -13.92 -5.14
CA HIS A 108 19.73 -14.16 -5.56
C HIS A 108 19.84 -15.41 -6.45
N GLN A 109 19.21 -16.51 -6.02
CA GLN A 109 19.20 -17.77 -6.79
C GLN A 109 18.42 -17.66 -8.10
N SER A 110 17.28 -16.95 -8.07
CA SER A 110 16.39 -16.88 -9.24
C SER A 110 16.86 -15.88 -10.30
N VAL A 111 17.52 -14.80 -9.89
CA VAL A 111 17.83 -13.67 -10.78
C VAL A 111 19.29 -13.22 -10.75
N SER A 112 20.19 -14.01 -10.15
CA SER A 112 21.64 -13.75 -10.15
C SER A 112 22.03 -12.34 -9.65
N ILE A 113 21.35 -11.85 -8.62
CA ILE A 113 21.65 -10.56 -7.99
C ILE A 113 23.00 -10.63 -7.28
N ALA A 114 23.89 -9.66 -7.42
CA ALA A 114 25.17 -9.67 -6.69
C ALA A 114 24.96 -9.65 -5.16
N TRP A 115 25.78 -10.38 -4.42
CA TRP A 115 25.72 -10.43 -2.95
C TRP A 115 25.86 -9.06 -2.29
N GLU A 116 26.65 -8.18 -2.89
CA GLU A 116 26.81 -6.79 -2.44
C GLU A 116 25.47 -6.05 -2.44
N SER A 117 24.68 -6.21 -3.51
CA SER A 117 23.36 -5.58 -3.63
C SER A 117 22.37 -6.10 -2.58
N VAL A 118 22.44 -7.40 -2.25
CA VAL A 118 21.63 -8.00 -1.18
C VAL A 118 21.92 -7.34 0.17
N LEU A 119 23.20 -7.13 0.49
CA LEU A 119 23.62 -6.49 1.74
C LEU A 119 23.16 -5.02 1.81
N TYR A 120 23.29 -4.27 0.71
CA TYR A 120 22.83 -2.88 0.66
C TYR A 120 21.32 -2.78 0.85
N ILE A 121 20.53 -3.62 0.18
CA ILE A 121 19.07 -3.64 0.34
C ILE A 121 18.69 -3.94 1.79
N GLN A 122 19.33 -4.94 2.40
CA GLN A 122 19.07 -5.30 3.78
C GLN A 122 19.42 -4.15 4.74
N PHE A 123 20.55 -3.47 4.53
CA PHE A 123 20.96 -2.34 5.34
C PHE A 123 19.97 -1.17 5.26
N ILE A 124 19.47 -0.86 4.06
CA ILE A 124 18.46 0.18 3.84
C ILE A 124 17.15 -0.17 4.58
N ILE A 125 16.71 -1.42 4.51
CA ILE A 125 15.50 -1.89 5.22
C ILE A 125 15.66 -1.71 6.73
N VAL A 126 16.82 -2.08 7.29
CA VAL A 126 17.10 -1.92 8.73
C VAL A 126 17.03 -0.45 9.14
N ILE A 127 17.73 0.43 8.42
CA ILE A 127 17.73 1.88 8.70
C ILE A 127 16.30 2.42 8.63
N TRP A 128 15.54 2.03 7.61
CA TRP A 128 14.20 2.52 7.38
C TRP A 128 13.24 2.12 8.50
N ILE A 129 13.26 0.84 8.89
CA ILE A 129 12.45 0.35 10.00
C ILE A 129 12.86 1.03 11.30
N PHE A 130 14.16 1.15 11.57
CA PHE A 130 14.67 1.79 12.78
C PHE A 130 14.26 3.26 12.85
N ALA A 131 14.39 4.01 11.76
CA ALA A 131 13.95 5.40 11.66
C ALA A 131 12.43 5.53 11.90
N SER A 132 11.64 4.60 11.35
CA SER A 132 10.18 4.58 11.56
C SER A 132 9.82 4.36 13.03
N ILE A 133 10.45 3.39 13.70
CA ILE A 133 10.25 3.09 15.12
C ILE A 133 10.68 4.28 15.98
N TRP A 134 11.86 4.84 15.70
CA TRP A 134 12.42 5.97 16.43
C TRP A 134 11.49 7.19 16.38
N TYR A 135 11.08 7.60 15.18
CA TYR A 135 10.17 8.73 14.98
C TYR A 135 8.86 8.53 15.75
N GLN A 136 8.35 7.29 15.76
CA GLN A 136 7.10 6.95 16.43
C GLN A 136 7.24 6.98 17.95
N LEU A 137 8.27 6.33 18.52
CA LEU A 137 8.53 6.35 19.96
C LEU A 137 8.79 7.77 20.48
N PHE A 138 9.39 8.63 19.67
CA PHE A 138 9.61 10.02 20.00
C PHE A 138 8.31 10.82 20.03
N LYS A 139 7.43 10.63 19.03
CA LYS A 139 6.15 11.34 18.94
C LYS A 139 5.06 10.87 19.89
N ILE A 140 5.17 9.69 20.51
CA ILE A 140 4.17 9.24 21.50
C ILE A 140 4.21 10.15 22.72
N ASN A 141 3.10 10.84 22.95
CA ASN A 141 2.89 11.73 24.09
C ASN A 141 1.80 11.19 25.04
N LYS A 142 1.77 11.67 26.29
CA LYS A 142 0.78 11.24 27.29
C LYS A 142 -0.67 11.43 26.81
N GLN A 143 -0.92 12.49 26.06
CA GLN A 143 -2.23 12.83 25.52
C GLN A 143 -2.76 11.81 24.50
N ASP A 144 -1.86 11.15 23.76
CA ASP A 144 -2.25 10.12 22.79
C ASP A 144 -2.78 8.85 23.49
N VAL A 145 -2.37 8.64 24.75
CA VAL A 145 -2.53 7.37 25.46
C VAL A 145 -3.55 7.45 26.59
N GLN A 146 -3.74 8.62 27.21
CA GLN A 146 -4.71 8.78 28.29
C GLN A 146 -6.15 8.75 27.75
N VAL A 147 -6.96 7.84 28.30
CA VAL A 147 -8.42 7.81 28.15
C VAL A 147 -8.99 8.42 29.43
N GLY A 148 -9.81 9.46 29.32
CA GLY A 148 -10.44 10.12 30.48
C GLY A 148 -10.19 11.63 30.60
N VAL A 149 -9.18 12.19 29.93
CA VAL A 149 -9.10 13.66 29.71
C VAL A 149 -9.77 13.97 28.37
N GLU A 150 -11.03 13.57 28.24
CA GLU A 150 -11.82 14.03 27.11
C GLU A 150 -12.11 15.50 27.36
N LYS A 151 -11.57 16.36 26.48
CA LYS A 151 -12.08 17.72 26.28
C LYS A 151 -13.60 17.61 26.28
N GLU A 152 -14.23 18.34 27.20
CA GLU A 152 -15.67 18.45 27.42
C GLU A 152 -16.48 17.89 26.26
N TRP A 153 -17.26 16.85 26.53
CA TRP A 153 -18.22 16.31 25.57
C TRP A 153 -19.12 17.44 25.09
N LYS A 154 -18.76 18.09 23.98
CA LYS A 154 -19.71 18.92 23.23
C LYS A 154 -20.76 17.94 22.75
N LYS A 155 -21.91 17.95 23.44
CA LYS A 155 -23.11 17.16 23.12
C LYS A 155 -23.45 17.38 21.65
N LYS A 156 -22.89 16.53 20.77
CA LYS A 156 -23.31 16.47 19.38
C LYS A 156 -24.52 15.56 19.37
N HIS A 157 -25.70 16.18 19.34
CA HIS A 157 -26.95 15.50 19.02
C HIS A 157 -26.89 15.02 17.57
N VAL A 158 -26.24 13.88 17.35
CA VAL A 158 -26.50 13.11 16.13
C VAL A 158 -27.83 12.42 16.38
N ALA A 159 -28.89 12.90 15.73
CA ALA A 159 -30.20 12.29 15.81
C ALA A 159 -30.07 10.79 15.45
N LEU A 160 -30.36 9.92 16.42
CA LEU A 160 -30.22 8.46 16.36
C LEU A 160 -31.28 7.77 15.48
N SER A 161 -31.76 8.40 14.41
CA SER A 161 -32.93 7.89 13.67
C SER A 161 -32.60 6.81 12.64
N SER A 162 -31.33 6.61 12.25
CA SER A 162 -30.97 5.60 11.24
C SER A 162 -29.59 4.95 11.43
N VAL A 163 -29.48 3.68 11.01
CA VAL A 163 -28.22 2.92 10.97
C VAL A 163 -27.15 3.66 10.14
N PHE A 164 -27.55 4.31 9.05
CA PHE A 164 -26.65 5.10 8.23
C PHE A 164 -26.17 6.37 8.93
N GLY A 165 -27.05 7.07 9.65
CA GLY A 165 -26.69 8.26 10.43
C GLY A 165 -25.66 7.94 11.52
N LEU A 166 -25.79 6.78 12.17
CA LEU A 166 -24.81 6.28 13.13
C LEU A 166 -23.48 5.92 12.46
N ALA A 167 -23.50 5.18 11.34
CA ALA A 167 -22.29 4.87 10.57
C ALA A 167 -21.53 6.14 10.15
N TRP A 168 -22.26 7.16 9.68
CA TRP A 168 -21.67 8.43 9.26
C TRP A 168 -21.12 9.25 10.43
N GLY A 169 -21.84 9.28 11.56
CA GLY A 169 -21.36 9.89 12.80
C GLY A 169 -20.07 9.24 13.29
N ASN A 170 -20.01 7.91 13.22
CA ASN A 170 -18.84 7.11 13.58
C ASN A 170 -17.67 7.30 12.60
N PHE A 171 -17.96 7.37 11.31
CA PHE A 171 -16.96 7.71 10.30
C PHE A 171 -16.32 9.08 10.58
N LYS A 172 -17.15 10.08 10.93
CA LYS A 172 -16.67 11.43 11.24
C LYS A 172 -15.92 11.54 12.57
N SER A 173 -16.29 10.75 13.57
CA SER A 173 -15.58 10.76 14.85
C SER A 173 -14.19 10.11 14.73
N GLN A 174 -13.97 9.30 13.70
CA GLN A 174 -12.74 8.53 13.49
C GLN A 174 -11.95 8.94 12.24
N LEU A 175 -12.15 10.17 11.74
CA LEU A 175 -11.52 10.66 10.49
C LEU A 175 -10.01 10.46 10.43
N ALA A 176 -9.29 10.60 11.55
CA ALA A 176 -7.85 10.37 11.56
C ALA A 176 -7.53 8.89 11.27
N TYR A 177 -8.19 7.96 11.97
CA TYR A 177 -7.98 6.53 11.78
C TYR A 177 -8.42 6.07 10.39
N THR A 178 -9.64 6.44 9.98
CA THR A 178 -10.17 6.09 8.66
C THR A 178 -9.34 6.71 7.55
N GLY A 179 -8.86 7.94 7.73
CA GLY A 179 -7.96 8.62 6.81
C GLY A 179 -6.63 7.88 6.61
N TYR A 180 -6.04 7.32 7.67
CA TYR A 180 -4.83 6.49 7.57
C TYR A 180 -5.07 5.24 6.70
N ILE A 181 -6.19 4.54 6.91
CA ILE A 181 -6.54 3.35 6.12
C ILE A 181 -6.80 3.72 4.65
N VAL A 182 -7.56 4.79 4.42
CA VAL A 182 -7.83 5.31 3.07
C VAL A 182 -6.52 5.67 2.35
N LEU A 183 -5.59 6.33 3.03
CA LEU A 183 -4.29 6.70 2.46
C LEU A 183 -3.45 5.47 2.11
N SER A 184 -3.45 4.46 2.98
CA SER A 184 -2.73 3.20 2.75
C SER A 184 -3.31 2.43 1.56
N LEU A 185 -4.65 2.32 1.46
CA LEU A 185 -5.33 1.72 0.31
C LEU A 185 -5.06 2.51 -0.97
N ALA A 186 -5.12 3.84 -0.90
CA ALA A 186 -4.89 4.72 -2.03
C ALA A 186 -3.47 4.55 -2.61
N ALA A 187 -2.46 4.50 -1.73
CA ALA A 187 -1.07 4.31 -2.12
C ALA A 187 -0.85 2.92 -2.75
N SER A 188 -1.33 1.85 -2.12
CA SER A 188 -1.12 0.49 -2.64
C SER A 188 -1.84 0.23 -3.97
N LEU A 189 -3.14 0.51 -4.03
CA LEU A 189 -3.95 0.28 -5.23
C LEU A 189 -3.54 1.23 -6.37
N GLY A 190 -3.18 2.48 -6.05
CA GLY A 190 -2.65 3.42 -7.04
C GLY A 190 -1.35 2.93 -7.66
N THR A 191 -0.46 2.36 -6.85
CA THR A 191 0.80 1.76 -7.32
C THR A 191 0.54 0.54 -8.21
N ILE A 192 -0.43 -0.33 -7.85
CA ILE A 192 -0.83 -1.47 -8.70
C ILE A 192 -1.38 -0.98 -10.05
N LEU A 193 -2.28 0.00 -10.04
CA LEU A 193 -2.83 0.55 -11.29
C LEU A 193 -1.73 1.14 -12.17
N PHE A 194 -0.81 1.88 -11.58
CA PHE A 194 0.34 2.43 -12.29
C PHE A 194 1.20 1.32 -12.91
N LEU A 195 1.56 0.30 -12.14
CA LEU A 195 2.36 -0.84 -12.61
C LEU A 195 1.66 -1.63 -13.71
N LEU A 196 0.36 -1.87 -13.59
CA LEU A 196 -0.43 -2.55 -14.64
C LEU A 196 -0.42 -1.74 -15.93
N ASN A 197 -0.72 -0.44 -15.87
CA ASN A 197 -0.69 0.40 -17.06
C ASN A 197 0.72 0.46 -17.68
N MET A 198 1.77 0.53 -16.85
CA MET A 198 3.16 0.49 -17.30
C MET A 198 3.50 -0.83 -18.01
N LEU A 199 3.08 -1.97 -17.47
CA LEU A 199 3.33 -3.30 -18.02
C LEU A 199 2.69 -3.48 -19.41
N PHE A 200 1.46 -3.00 -19.60
CA PHE A 200 0.78 -3.05 -20.90
C PHE A 200 1.21 -1.93 -21.86
N GLY A 201 1.61 -0.76 -21.33
CA GLY A 201 2.09 0.37 -22.13
C GLY A 201 3.45 0.11 -22.75
N THR A 202 4.36 -0.49 -21.97
CA THR A 202 5.72 -0.81 -22.42
C THR A 202 5.71 -1.85 -23.55
N ARG A 203 4.78 -2.82 -23.52
CA ARG A 203 4.61 -3.82 -24.58
C ARG A 203 4.37 -3.18 -25.96
N LYS A 204 3.56 -2.11 -26.04
CA LYS A 204 3.24 -1.46 -27.33
C LYS A 204 4.42 -0.70 -27.95
N ASN A 205 5.30 -0.12 -27.14
CA ASN A 205 6.39 0.75 -27.62
C ASN A 205 7.73 0.03 -27.77
N VAL A 206 8.02 -0.94 -26.88
CA VAL A 206 9.34 -1.57 -26.77
C VAL A 206 9.48 -2.82 -27.66
N GLN A 207 8.39 -3.48 -28.04
CA GLN A 207 8.41 -4.66 -28.94
C GLN A 207 8.68 -4.31 -30.42
N THR A 208 9.09 -3.08 -30.72
CA THR A 208 9.44 -2.66 -32.09
C THR A 208 10.83 -3.13 -32.53
N THR A 209 11.67 -3.61 -31.61
CA THR A 209 13.01 -4.16 -31.86
C THR A 209 13.24 -5.46 -31.08
N PHE A 210 14.07 -6.37 -31.61
CA PHE A 210 14.42 -7.62 -30.91
C PHE A 210 15.08 -7.40 -29.55
N LEU A 211 15.91 -6.36 -29.42
CA LEU A 211 16.54 -5.98 -28.15
C LEU A 211 15.49 -5.55 -27.12
N GLY A 212 14.50 -4.76 -27.54
CA GLY A 212 13.41 -4.34 -26.66
C GLY A 212 12.54 -5.51 -26.19
N GLU A 213 12.26 -6.48 -27.07
CA GLU A 213 11.53 -7.70 -26.69
C GLU A 213 12.29 -8.52 -25.64
N ALA A 214 13.60 -8.72 -25.82
CA ALA A 214 14.44 -9.44 -24.86
C ALA A 214 14.52 -8.73 -23.48
N VAL A 215 14.68 -7.40 -23.47
CA VAL A 215 14.69 -6.62 -22.22
C VAL A 215 13.33 -6.69 -21.51
N ASN A 216 12.23 -6.58 -22.25
CA ASN A 216 10.89 -6.65 -21.69
C ASN A 216 10.58 -8.01 -21.06
N LEU A 217 11.04 -9.12 -21.65
CA LEU A 217 10.86 -10.46 -21.08
C LEU A 217 11.55 -10.60 -19.72
N ASN A 218 12.76 -10.06 -19.56
CA ASN A 218 13.48 -10.09 -18.28
C ASN A 218 12.83 -9.21 -17.20
N MET A 219 12.31 -8.03 -17.58
CA MET A 219 11.64 -7.13 -16.62
C MET A 219 10.25 -7.60 -16.22
N PHE A 220 9.56 -8.33 -17.08
CA PHE A 220 8.20 -8.80 -16.83
C PHE A 220 8.12 -9.64 -15.56
N GLY A 221 9.09 -10.53 -15.32
CA GLY A 221 9.16 -11.35 -14.10
C GLY A 221 9.24 -10.52 -12.82
N PHE A 222 10.08 -9.48 -12.81
CA PHE A 222 10.22 -8.57 -11.68
C PHE A 222 8.95 -7.77 -11.40
N HIS A 223 8.33 -7.20 -12.44
CA HIS A 223 7.09 -6.45 -12.27
C HIS A 223 5.94 -7.34 -11.76
N LEU A 224 5.87 -8.60 -12.21
CA LEU A 224 4.90 -9.57 -11.71
C LEU A 224 5.15 -9.88 -10.24
N PHE A 225 6.40 -10.11 -9.84
CA PHE A 225 6.75 -10.34 -8.43
C PHE A 225 6.32 -9.15 -7.53
N ILE A 226 6.62 -7.92 -7.94
CA ILE A 226 6.20 -6.70 -7.22
C ILE A 226 4.66 -6.63 -7.13
N LEU A 227 3.96 -6.94 -8.22
CA LEU A 227 2.50 -6.93 -8.25
C LEU A 227 1.90 -7.92 -7.26
N VAL A 228 2.43 -9.16 -7.21
CA VAL A 228 2.00 -10.18 -6.25
C VAL A 228 2.27 -9.73 -4.82
N ALA A 229 3.45 -9.17 -4.55
CA ALA A 229 3.79 -8.64 -3.22
C ALA A 229 2.84 -7.51 -2.79
N LEU A 230 2.47 -6.60 -3.70
CA LEU A 230 1.50 -5.54 -3.44
C LEU A 230 0.10 -6.10 -3.16
N VAL A 231 -0.34 -7.12 -3.89
CA VAL A 231 -1.64 -7.78 -3.62
C VAL A 231 -1.65 -8.38 -2.21
N VAL A 232 -0.58 -9.09 -1.82
CA VAL A 232 -0.44 -9.64 -0.46
C VAL A 232 -0.48 -8.53 0.60
N LEU A 233 0.22 -7.41 0.36
CA LEU A 233 0.23 -6.25 1.26
C LEU A 233 -1.19 -5.68 1.45
N ILE A 234 -2.00 -5.58 0.39
CA ILE A 234 -3.36 -5.05 0.49
C ILE A 234 -4.27 -6.04 1.25
N LEU A 235 -4.12 -7.36 1.03
CA LEU A 235 -4.87 -8.35 1.81
C LEU A 235 -4.54 -8.26 3.31
N PHE A 236 -3.27 -8.06 3.65
CA PHE A 236 -2.87 -7.83 5.04
C PHE A 236 -3.48 -6.55 5.62
N ASN A 237 -3.48 -5.46 4.85
CA ASN A 237 -4.08 -4.19 5.24
C ASN A 237 -5.60 -4.31 5.47
N LEU A 238 -6.28 -5.09 4.62
CA LEU A 238 -7.70 -5.39 4.77
C LEU A 238 -7.99 -6.11 6.09
N PHE A 239 -7.19 -7.13 6.40
CA PHE A 239 -7.30 -7.87 7.66
C PHE A 239 -7.05 -6.95 8.87
N GLU A 240 -5.98 -6.16 8.83
CA GLU A 240 -5.65 -5.22 9.91
C GLU A 240 -6.76 -4.19 10.13
N HIS A 241 -7.33 -3.65 9.04
CA HIS A 241 -8.44 -2.71 9.13
C HIS A 241 -9.68 -3.34 9.76
N ALA A 242 -10.08 -4.53 9.29
CA ALA A 242 -11.24 -5.25 9.81
C ALA A 242 -11.07 -5.59 11.29
N ALA A 243 -9.95 -6.19 11.67
CA ALA A 243 -9.62 -6.52 13.05
C ALA A 243 -9.55 -5.26 13.94
N GLY A 244 -8.98 -4.17 13.42
CA GLY A 244 -8.88 -2.89 14.14
C GLY A 244 -10.24 -2.23 14.37
N LEU A 245 -11.15 -2.28 13.40
CA LEU A 245 -12.50 -1.72 13.52
C LEU A 245 -13.35 -2.51 14.53
N ILE A 246 -13.33 -3.85 14.44
CA ILE A 246 -14.06 -4.73 15.36
C ILE A 246 -13.48 -4.61 16.77
N GLY A 247 -12.15 -4.68 16.90
CA GLY A 247 -11.42 -4.60 18.17
C GLY A 247 -11.74 -3.33 18.97
N LYS A 248 -11.72 -2.16 18.31
CA LYS A 248 -12.06 -0.89 18.98
C LYS A 248 -13.50 -0.84 19.49
N ARG A 249 -14.40 -1.55 18.83
CA ARG A 249 -15.85 -1.42 19.01
C ARG A 249 -16.50 -2.57 19.75
N LYS A 250 -15.73 -3.52 20.28
CA LYS A 250 -16.28 -4.61 21.09
C LYS A 250 -17.25 -4.10 22.18
N ASN A 251 -16.88 -3.03 22.90
CA ASN A 251 -17.74 -2.45 23.93
C ASN A 251 -19.01 -1.78 23.36
N GLU A 252 -18.91 -1.07 22.23
CA GLU A 252 -20.06 -0.42 21.58
C GLU A 252 -21.04 -1.47 21.05
N ILE A 253 -20.52 -2.53 20.41
CA ILE A 253 -21.31 -3.66 19.91
C ILE A 253 -22.05 -4.35 21.05
N VAL A 254 -21.39 -4.57 22.20
CA VAL A 254 -22.03 -5.13 23.40
C VAL A 254 -23.15 -4.22 23.91
N ILE A 255 -22.92 -2.91 23.99
CA ILE A 255 -23.95 -1.96 24.43
C ILE A 255 -25.14 -1.96 23.46
N LEU A 256 -24.89 -1.91 22.15
CA LEU A 256 -25.95 -1.96 21.14
C LEU A 256 -26.77 -3.24 21.25
N ASN A 257 -26.12 -4.40 21.43
CA ASN A 257 -26.78 -5.67 21.68
C ASN A 257 -27.66 -5.63 22.93
N ARG A 258 -27.18 -5.03 24.03
CA ARG A 258 -27.95 -4.89 25.29
C ARG A 258 -29.13 -3.92 25.17
N VAL A 259 -29.02 -2.89 24.33
CA VAL A 259 -30.09 -1.94 24.01
C VAL A 259 -31.14 -2.56 23.05
N GLY A 260 -30.93 -3.79 22.57
CA GLY A 260 -31.89 -4.54 21.76
C GLY A 260 -31.64 -4.46 20.26
N TRP A 261 -30.46 -3.99 19.83
CA TRP A 261 -30.10 -4.06 18.41
C TRP A 261 -29.90 -5.51 17.98
N THR A 262 -30.48 -5.87 16.84
CA THR A 262 -30.27 -7.19 16.26
C THR A 262 -28.86 -7.32 15.67
N ASN A 263 -28.32 -8.54 15.67
CA ASN A 263 -27.06 -8.86 14.96
C ASN A 263 -27.10 -8.44 13.47
N ARG A 264 -28.28 -8.43 12.83
CA ARG A 264 -28.43 -7.95 11.45
C ARG A 264 -28.17 -6.44 11.35
N SER A 265 -28.69 -5.65 12.29
CA SER A 265 -28.49 -4.19 12.33
C SER A 265 -27.02 -3.84 12.57
N ILE A 266 -26.33 -4.58 13.44
CA ILE A 266 -24.90 -4.40 13.72
C ILE A 266 -24.04 -4.76 12.50
N ARG A 267 -24.33 -5.89 11.84
CA ARG A 267 -23.63 -6.26 10.59
C ARG A 267 -23.86 -5.23 9.48
N LYS A 268 -25.08 -4.69 9.37
CA LYS A 268 -25.39 -3.62 8.41
C LYS A 268 -24.61 -2.34 8.72
N LEU A 269 -24.46 -1.99 10.00
CA LEU A 269 -23.65 -0.85 10.44
C LEU A 269 -22.18 -1.03 10.01
N LEU A 270 -21.56 -2.15 10.36
CA LEU A 270 -20.17 -2.45 9.99
C LEU A 270 -19.98 -2.47 8.47
N PHE A 271 -20.91 -3.07 7.72
CA PHE A 271 -20.86 -3.12 6.27
C PHE A 271 -20.88 -1.71 5.64
N ILE A 272 -21.72 -0.80 6.14
CA ILE A 272 -21.77 0.58 5.65
C ILE A 272 -20.44 1.29 5.91
N GLU A 273 -19.82 1.07 7.06
CA GLU A 273 -18.54 1.71 7.40
C GLU A 273 -17.37 1.18 6.56
N PHE A 274 -17.32 -0.13 6.33
CA PHE A 274 -16.38 -0.73 5.38
C PHE A 274 -16.59 -0.16 3.99
N SER A 275 -17.85 -0.05 3.55
CA SER A 275 -18.21 0.51 2.25
C SER A 275 -17.77 1.95 2.07
N LEU A 276 -18.03 2.83 3.04
CA LEU A 276 -17.59 4.23 2.98
C LEU A 276 -16.06 4.34 2.90
N THR A 277 -15.35 3.56 3.71
CA THR A 277 -13.88 3.60 3.77
C THR A 277 -13.26 3.08 2.48
N TYR A 278 -13.73 1.94 1.97
CA TYR A 278 -13.21 1.35 0.74
C TYR A 278 -13.58 2.20 -0.48
N PHE A 279 -14.82 2.68 -0.58
CA PHE A 279 -15.22 3.56 -1.68
C PHE A 279 -14.30 4.78 -1.81
N LEU A 280 -13.95 5.42 -0.69
CA LEU A 280 -13.01 6.54 -0.69
C LEU A 280 -11.59 6.12 -1.08
N GLY A 281 -11.08 5.01 -0.54
CA GLY A 281 -9.76 4.47 -0.89
C GLY A 281 -9.62 4.09 -2.37
N PHE A 282 -10.63 3.41 -2.93
CA PHE A 282 -10.71 3.04 -4.34
C PHE A 282 -10.82 4.27 -5.26
N SER A 283 -11.64 5.25 -4.88
CA SER A 283 -11.77 6.48 -5.65
C SER A 283 -10.44 7.24 -5.72
N ILE A 284 -9.78 7.44 -4.58
CA ILE A 284 -8.51 8.17 -4.52
C ILE A 284 -7.39 7.40 -5.24
N SER A 285 -7.32 6.07 -5.09
CA SER A 285 -6.33 5.26 -5.83
C SER A 285 -6.54 5.33 -7.34
N LEU A 286 -7.78 5.38 -7.82
CA LEU A 286 -8.06 5.53 -9.24
C LEU A 286 -7.48 6.86 -9.77
N PHE A 287 -7.76 7.96 -9.08
CA PHE A 287 -7.23 9.28 -9.44
C PHE A 287 -5.71 9.34 -9.36
N LEU A 288 -5.10 8.78 -8.32
CA LEU A 288 -3.64 8.75 -8.17
C LEU A 288 -2.98 7.87 -9.25
N GLY A 289 -3.46 6.64 -9.45
CA GLY A 289 -2.90 5.71 -10.42
C GLY A 289 -2.98 6.22 -11.86
N LEU A 290 -4.15 6.71 -12.27
CA LEU A 290 -4.34 7.28 -13.61
C LEU A 290 -3.62 8.63 -13.77
N GLY A 291 -3.71 9.50 -12.75
CA GLY A 291 -3.09 10.82 -12.77
C GLY A 291 -1.58 10.74 -12.91
N VAL A 292 -0.95 9.87 -12.11
CA VAL A 292 0.49 9.60 -12.21
C VAL A 292 0.86 9.01 -13.57
N PHE A 293 0.10 8.03 -14.06
CA PHE A 293 0.39 7.42 -15.36
C PHE A 293 0.34 8.46 -16.50
N ARG A 294 -0.62 9.39 -16.45
CA ARG A 294 -0.79 10.44 -17.47
C ARG A 294 0.39 11.42 -17.55
N ILE A 295 1.16 11.57 -16.46
CA ILE A 295 2.38 12.40 -16.43
C ILE A 295 3.47 11.77 -17.31
N PHE A 296 3.57 10.45 -17.33
CA PHE A 296 4.61 9.73 -18.07
C PHE A 296 4.19 9.31 -19.48
N TYR A 297 2.90 9.03 -19.71
CA TYR A 297 2.39 8.51 -20.96
C TYR A 297 1.18 9.30 -21.46
N THR A 298 1.12 9.53 -22.78
CA THR A 298 0.02 10.24 -23.44
C THR A 298 -1.23 9.40 -23.58
N ASP A 299 -1.06 8.13 -23.91
CA ASP A 299 -2.14 7.20 -24.20
C ASP A 299 -2.24 6.11 -23.13
N PHE A 300 -3.47 5.84 -22.71
CA PHE A 300 -3.74 4.74 -21.80
C PHE A 300 -3.78 3.42 -22.58
N PRO A 301 -2.88 2.46 -22.28
CA PRO A 301 -2.85 1.18 -22.98
C PRO A 301 -4.06 0.32 -22.65
N ILE A 302 -4.56 0.43 -21.41
CA ILE A 302 -5.79 -0.22 -20.94
C ILE A 302 -6.93 0.82 -20.95
N PRO A 303 -8.07 0.54 -21.59
CA PRO A 303 -9.20 1.47 -21.58
C PRO A 303 -9.70 1.77 -20.16
N ILE A 304 -10.06 3.02 -19.89
CA ILE A 304 -10.46 3.51 -18.56
C ILE A 304 -11.63 2.70 -17.98
N TYR A 305 -12.60 2.31 -18.82
CA TYR A 305 -13.76 1.52 -18.38
C TYR A 305 -13.36 0.13 -17.85
N VAL A 306 -12.32 -0.50 -18.41
CA VAL A 306 -11.79 -1.78 -17.91
C VAL A 306 -11.15 -1.59 -16.54
N GLN A 307 -10.42 -0.49 -16.34
CA GLN A 307 -9.77 -0.19 -15.05
C GLN A 307 -10.80 0.09 -13.96
N ILE A 308 -11.86 0.84 -14.29
CA ILE A 308 -13.01 1.06 -13.39
C ILE A 308 -13.68 -0.28 -13.04
N LEU A 309 -13.91 -1.15 -14.02
CA LEU A 309 -14.50 -2.46 -13.80
C LEU A 309 -13.63 -3.33 -12.89
N CYS A 310 -12.32 -3.39 -13.13
CA CYS A 310 -11.37 -4.11 -12.27
C CYS A 310 -11.42 -3.57 -10.83
N MET A 311 -11.41 -2.25 -10.65
CA MET A 311 -11.53 -1.64 -9.32
C MET A 311 -12.87 -1.95 -8.65
N ALA A 312 -13.98 -1.97 -9.40
CA ALA A 312 -15.28 -2.36 -8.87
C ALA A 312 -15.29 -3.84 -8.41
N ILE A 313 -14.63 -4.73 -9.15
CA ILE A 313 -14.46 -6.14 -8.76
C ILE A 313 -13.63 -6.24 -7.48
N PHE A 314 -12.48 -5.55 -7.43
CA PHE A 314 -11.65 -5.52 -6.22
C PHE A 314 -12.42 -4.95 -5.01
N MET A 315 -13.16 -3.86 -5.18
CA MET A 315 -14.01 -3.31 -4.12
C MET A 315 -15.07 -4.31 -3.65
N SER A 316 -15.69 -5.04 -4.58
CA SER A 316 -16.68 -6.08 -4.26
C SER A 316 -16.07 -7.22 -3.45
N ILE A 317 -14.87 -7.69 -3.82
CA ILE A 317 -14.12 -8.70 -3.08
C ILE A 317 -13.80 -8.20 -1.66
N PHE A 318 -13.37 -6.94 -1.53
CA PHE A 318 -13.03 -6.34 -0.24
C PHE A 318 -14.24 -6.23 0.68
N LEU A 319 -15.40 -5.88 0.13
CA LEU A 319 -16.65 -5.86 0.87
C LEU A 319 -17.12 -7.25 1.28
N LEU A 320 -16.96 -8.25 0.41
CA LEU A 320 -17.28 -9.64 0.74
C LEU A 320 -16.40 -10.16 1.88
N ILE A 321 -15.08 -9.93 1.83
CA ILE A 321 -14.16 -10.34 2.89
C ILE A 321 -14.46 -9.60 4.20
N GLY A 322 -14.66 -8.27 4.15
CA GLY A 322 -15.04 -7.50 5.33
C GLY A 322 -16.35 -7.98 5.95
N PHE A 323 -17.32 -8.36 5.11
CA PHE A 323 -18.58 -8.96 5.56
C PHE A 323 -18.36 -10.32 6.21
N LEU A 324 -17.59 -11.22 5.61
CA LEU A 324 -17.28 -12.55 6.16
C LEU A 324 -16.58 -12.44 7.53
N LEU A 325 -15.58 -11.56 7.65
CA LEU A 325 -14.89 -11.32 8.93
C LEU A 325 -15.86 -10.82 10.01
N SER A 326 -16.82 -9.96 9.64
CA SER A 326 -17.84 -9.47 10.58
C SER A 326 -18.81 -10.55 11.06
N VAL A 327 -18.96 -11.64 10.29
CA VAL A 327 -19.80 -12.80 10.66
C VAL A 327 -19.04 -13.71 11.63
N ILE A 328 -17.76 -13.97 11.38
CA ILE A 328 -16.94 -14.90 12.16
C ILE A 328 -16.74 -14.39 13.60
N GLU A 329 -16.50 -13.09 13.79
CA GLU A 329 -16.17 -12.54 15.12
C GLU A 329 -17.41 -12.27 16.01
N ASN A 330 -18.63 -12.49 15.49
CA ASN A 330 -19.89 -12.35 16.24
C ASN A 330 -20.55 -13.69 16.63
N GLN A 331 -19.88 -14.83 16.35
CA GLN A 331 -20.26 -16.14 16.87
C GLN A 331 -19.55 -16.41 18.20
#